data_AF-A0A023X837-F1
#
_entry.id   AF-A0A023X837-F1
#
_cell.length_a   1.000
_cell.length_b   1.000
_cell.length_c   1.000
_cell.angle_alpha   90.00
_cell.angle_beta   90.00
_cell.angle_gamma   90.00
#
_symmetry.space_group_name_H-M   'P 1'
#
loop_
_entity.id
_entity.type
_entity.pdbx_description
1 polymer ?
#
loop_
_entity_poly.entity_id
_entity_poly.type
_entity_poly.pdbx_seq_one_letter_code
_entity_poly.pdbx_strand_id
1 'polypeptide(L)'
;MKEAPKLIVVAGLVGVLFFFGLLVLERIPEIPVDIDQKPFFIPFLFAALLPRGWPTVAVALGTALGEGFGDILEGFEPDDPVGFFGYLVGVTIFGFMVAGRPDNRGLVALACVVGAGVQAFIEASAFLIFAEEGLLVALWSATGNTITHGVIWGVIPMLILVPLLHGRVERFLGYPPQGGKPASSGLS
;
A
#
# COMPACT_ATOMS: atom_id res chain seq x y z
N MET A 1 -14.24 3.95 21.52
CA MET A 1 -14.48 5.12 20.64
C MET A 1 -13.39 6.21 20.68
N LYS A 2 -12.53 6.30 21.71
CA LYS A 2 -11.49 7.37 21.79
C LYS A 2 -10.43 7.35 20.68
N GLU A 3 -10.27 6.23 19.98
CA GLU A 3 -9.31 6.06 18.87
C GLU A 3 -9.88 6.46 17.49
N ALA A 4 -11.20 6.55 17.35
CA ALA A 4 -11.85 6.74 16.05
C ALA A 4 -11.38 7.99 15.28
N PRO A 5 -11.20 9.17 15.93
CA PRO A 5 -10.66 10.34 15.23
C PRO A 5 -9.26 10.11 14.65
N LYS A 6 -8.38 9.38 15.36
CA LYS A 6 -7.03 9.07 14.85
C LYS A 6 -7.09 8.17 13.62
N LEU A 7 -7.96 7.16 13.64
CA LEU A 7 -8.13 6.24 12.52
C LEU A 7 -8.65 6.97 11.27
N ILE A 8 -9.59 7.91 11.43
CA ILE A 8 -10.09 8.75 10.33
C ILE A 8 -8.96 9.60 9.76
N VAL A 9 -8.13 10.22 10.61
CA VAL A 9 -6.97 11.01 10.17
C VAL A 9 -5.97 10.14 9.41
N VAL A 10 -5.68 8.93 9.88
CA VAL A 10 -4.80 7.97 9.19
C VAL A 10 -5.35 7.61 7.82
N ALA A 11 -6.62 7.20 7.74
CA ALA A 11 -7.25 6.84 6.47
C ALA A 11 -7.27 8.02 5.49
N GLY A 12 -7.68 9.20 5.94
CA GLY A 12 -7.72 10.40 5.11
C GLY A 12 -6.34 10.84 4.63
N LEU A 13 -5.33 10.83 5.51
CA LEU A 13 -3.96 11.20 5.14
C LEU A 13 -3.37 10.22 4.12
N VAL A 14 -3.50 8.92 4.37
CA VAL A 14 -3.01 7.89 3.44
C VAL A 14 -3.73 7.99 2.11
N GLY A 15 -5.05 8.15 2.10
CA GLY A 15 -5.82 8.26 0.87
C GLY A 15 -5.43 9.48 0.04
N VAL A 16 -5.28 10.65 0.68
CA VAL A 16 -4.80 11.87 -0.01
C VAL A 16 -3.40 11.67 -0.58
N LEU A 17 -2.46 11.15 0.21
CA LEU A 17 -1.08 10.96 -0.26
C LEU A 17 -0.98 9.91 -1.36
N PHE A 18 -1.74 8.81 -1.25
CA PHE A 18 -1.78 7.76 -2.26
C PHE A 18 -2.37 8.29 -3.55
N PHE A 19 -3.54 8.93 -3.50
CA PHE A 19 -4.19 9.58 -4.65
C PHE A 19 -3.27 10.56 -5.39
N PHE A 20 -2.63 11.49 -4.66
CA PHE A 20 -1.68 12.41 -5.31
C PHE A 20 -0.44 11.72 -5.85
N GLY A 21 -0.03 10.60 -5.25
CA GLY A 21 1.05 9.78 -5.78
C GLY A 21 0.65 9.05 -7.07
N LEU A 22 -0.59 8.58 -7.17
CA LEU A 22 -1.14 7.97 -8.39
C LEU A 22 -1.09 8.97 -9.55
N LEU A 23 -1.62 10.19 -9.36
CA LEU A 23 -1.58 11.27 -10.37
C LEU A 23 -0.18 11.57 -10.94
N VAL A 24 0.87 11.32 -10.15
CA VAL A 24 2.26 11.48 -10.58
C VAL A 24 2.76 10.25 -11.33
N LEU A 25 2.47 9.05 -10.83
CA LEU A 25 2.98 7.82 -11.42
C LEU A 25 2.19 7.33 -12.64
N GLU A 26 0.90 7.68 -12.77
CA GLU A 26 0.08 7.52 -13.99
C GLU A 26 0.72 8.23 -15.20
N ARG A 27 1.62 9.20 -14.98
CA ARG A 27 2.37 9.84 -16.07
C ARG A 27 3.39 8.89 -16.71
N ILE A 28 3.71 7.78 -16.05
CA ILE A 28 4.54 6.72 -16.61
C ILE A 28 3.60 5.76 -17.34
N PRO A 29 3.74 5.61 -18.67
CA PRO A 29 2.85 4.74 -19.43
C PRO A 29 2.85 3.32 -18.90
N GLU A 30 1.67 2.74 -18.84
CA GLU A 30 1.46 1.35 -18.46
C GLU A 30 2.12 0.41 -19.46
N ILE A 31 2.60 -0.72 -18.94
CA ILE A 31 3.11 -1.82 -19.76
C ILE A 31 1.94 -2.78 -19.98
N PRO A 32 1.60 -3.14 -21.23
CA PRO A 32 0.58 -4.15 -21.49
C PRO A 32 0.89 -5.46 -20.75
N VAL A 33 -0.08 -6.16 -20.17
CA VAL A 33 -1.54 -6.10 -20.40
C VAL A 33 -2.35 -5.42 -19.30
N ASP A 34 -1.72 -4.50 -18.56
CA ASP A 34 -2.22 -3.77 -17.37
C ASP A 34 -1.19 -3.95 -16.24
N ILE A 35 -0.01 -3.39 -16.49
CA ILE A 35 1.11 -3.36 -15.55
C ILE A 35 1.48 -1.90 -15.35
N ASP A 36 1.03 -1.33 -14.25
CA ASP A 36 1.10 0.09 -14.00
C ASP A 36 2.07 0.42 -12.87
N GLN A 37 2.18 1.71 -12.57
CA GLN A 37 3.10 2.25 -11.58
C GLN A 37 2.28 2.87 -10.46
N LYS A 38 2.20 2.19 -9.31
CA LYS A 38 1.49 2.72 -8.14
C LYS A 38 2.42 2.95 -6.95
N PRO A 39 2.19 4.01 -6.15
CA PRO A 39 3.13 4.44 -5.11
C PRO A 39 2.96 3.62 -3.81
N PHE A 40 3.05 2.29 -3.90
CA PHE A 40 2.81 1.36 -2.79
C PHE A 40 3.67 1.59 -1.54
N PHE A 41 4.81 2.25 -1.69
CA PHE A 41 5.63 2.68 -0.55
C PHE A 41 4.88 3.60 0.39
N ILE A 42 3.89 4.37 -0.08
CA ILE A 42 3.09 5.25 0.77
C ILE A 42 2.30 4.41 1.77
N PRO A 43 1.33 3.57 1.36
CA PRO A 43 0.54 2.80 2.31
C PRO A 43 1.40 1.80 3.08
N PHE A 44 2.41 1.19 2.47
CA PHE A 44 3.32 0.28 3.19
C PHE A 44 4.13 1.00 4.26
N LEU A 45 4.57 2.24 4.05
CA LEU A 45 5.28 3.01 5.07
C LEU A 45 4.41 3.23 6.31
N PHE A 46 3.17 3.70 6.11
CA PHE A 46 2.25 3.91 7.23
C PHE A 46 1.88 2.59 7.91
N ALA A 47 1.59 1.53 7.15
CA ALA A 47 1.26 0.23 7.70
C ALA A 47 2.44 -0.41 8.47
N ALA A 48 3.68 -0.15 8.07
CA ALA A 48 4.87 -0.64 8.76
C ALA A 48 5.12 0.08 10.09
N LEU A 49 4.86 1.38 10.12
CA LEU A 49 5.16 2.24 11.27
C LEU A 49 3.99 2.31 12.26
N LEU A 50 2.74 2.09 11.84
CA LEU A 50 1.56 2.16 12.70
C LEU A 50 1.15 0.81 13.34
N PRO A 51 0.68 0.81 14.60
CA PRO A 51 0.41 -0.43 15.35
C PRO A 51 -0.52 -1.39 14.62
N ARG A 52 -0.29 -2.69 14.85
CA ARG A 52 -1.19 -3.75 14.37
C ARG A 52 -2.63 -3.51 14.81
N GLY A 53 -3.57 -3.78 13.92
CA GLY A 53 -5.00 -3.80 14.20
C GLY A 53 -5.72 -2.71 13.41
N TRP A 54 -6.55 -1.94 14.09
CA TRP A 54 -7.36 -0.89 13.46
C TRP A 54 -6.55 0.19 12.72
N PRO A 55 -5.35 0.63 13.18
CA PRO A 55 -4.54 1.55 12.40
C PRO A 55 -4.11 0.97 11.06
N THR A 56 -3.71 -0.31 11.01
CA THR A 56 -3.41 -1.01 9.75
C THR A 56 -4.62 -1.02 8.80
N VAL A 57 -5.80 -1.34 9.32
CA VAL A 57 -7.04 -1.35 8.52
C VAL A 57 -7.39 0.06 8.02
N ALA A 58 -7.14 1.09 8.83
CA ALA A 58 -7.35 2.47 8.42
C ALA A 58 -6.39 2.89 7.29
N VAL A 59 -5.13 2.47 7.33
CA VAL A 59 -4.18 2.67 6.22
C VAL A 59 -4.69 1.98 4.95
N ALA A 60 -5.11 0.71 5.06
CA ALA A 60 -5.62 -0.05 3.93
C ALA A 60 -6.88 0.58 3.33
N LEU A 61 -7.82 1.02 4.16
CA LEU A 61 -9.02 1.75 3.73
C LEU A 61 -8.65 3.08 3.06
N GLY A 62 -7.69 3.82 3.63
CA GLY A 62 -7.18 5.04 3.02
C GLY A 62 -6.62 4.79 1.63
N THR A 63 -5.85 3.71 1.47
CA THR A 63 -5.29 3.29 0.17
C THR A 63 -6.38 3.03 -0.85
N ALA A 64 -7.37 2.20 -0.49
CA ALA A 64 -8.48 1.84 -1.35
C ALA A 64 -9.36 3.06 -1.71
N LEU A 65 -9.56 3.99 -0.77
CA LEU A 65 -10.25 5.25 -1.06
C LEU A 65 -9.44 6.16 -1.99
N GLY A 66 -8.12 6.24 -1.79
CA GLY A 66 -7.23 7.02 -2.64
C GLY A 66 -7.26 6.54 -4.08
N GLU A 67 -7.20 5.22 -4.28
CA GLU A 67 -7.42 4.57 -5.57
C GLU A 67 -8.81 4.88 -6.13
N GLY A 68 -9.87 4.58 -5.38
CA GLY A 68 -11.23 4.76 -5.88
C GLY A 68 -11.57 6.20 -6.26
N PHE A 69 -10.88 7.20 -5.69
CA PHE A 69 -10.98 8.58 -6.18
C PHE A 69 -10.28 8.79 -7.53
N GLY A 70 -9.15 8.12 -7.78
CA GLY A 70 -8.53 8.01 -9.10
C GLY A 70 -9.48 7.40 -10.11
N ASP A 71 -10.03 6.23 -9.81
CA ASP A 71 -10.96 5.50 -10.69
C ASP A 71 -12.18 6.37 -11.07
N ILE A 72 -12.73 7.13 -10.11
CA ILE A 72 -13.84 8.07 -10.38
C ILE A 72 -13.44 9.17 -11.38
N LEU A 73 -12.19 9.65 -11.34
CA LEU A 73 -11.71 10.69 -12.26
C LEU A 73 -11.39 10.14 -13.65
N GLU A 74 -10.91 8.90 -13.74
CA GLU A 74 -10.58 8.22 -14.99
C GLU A 74 -11.82 7.69 -15.70
N GLY A 75 -12.84 7.32 -14.93
CA GLY A 75 -14.13 6.86 -15.42
C GLY A 75 -14.45 5.48 -14.86
N PHE A 76 -15.08 5.46 -13.69
CA PHE A 76 -15.39 4.25 -12.93
C PHE A 76 -15.86 3.05 -13.77
N GLU A 77 -15.18 1.92 -13.62
CA GLU A 77 -15.40 0.67 -14.33
C GLU A 77 -16.08 -0.40 -13.45
N PRO A 78 -16.73 -1.42 -14.04
CA PRO A 78 -17.43 -2.46 -13.28
C PRO A 78 -16.55 -3.29 -12.33
N ASP A 79 -15.25 -3.37 -12.60
CA ASP A 79 -14.27 -4.14 -11.83
C ASP A 79 -13.51 -3.37 -10.75
N ASP A 80 -13.59 -2.04 -10.72
CA ASP A 80 -13.01 -1.20 -9.65
C ASP A 80 -13.32 -1.69 -8.22
N PRO A 81 -14.54 -2.20 -7.90
CA PRO A 81 -14.80 -2.73 -6.56
C PRO A 81 -13.89 -3.92 -6.18
N VAL A 82 -13.42 -4.69 -7.15
CA VAL A 82 -12.47 -5.80 -6.93
C VAL A 82 -11.09 -5.24 -6.61
N GLY A 83 -10.63 -4.25 -7.38
CA GLY A 83 -9.39 -3.51 -7.12
C GLY A 83 -9.39 -2.91 -5.71
N PHE A 84 -10.46 -2.18 -5.35
CA PHE A 84 -10.68 -1.61 -4.02
C PHE A 84 -10.50 -2.66 -2.90
N PHE A 85 -11.11 -3.83 -3.07
CA PHE A 85 -10.97 -4.93 -2.11
C PHE A 85 -9.54 -5.49 -2.08
N GLY A 86 -8.89 -5.59 -3.23
CA GLY A 86 -7.48 -5.96 -3.36
C GLY A 86 -6.57 -5.08 -2.51
N TYR A 87 -6.72 -3.76 -2.58
CA TYR A 87 -5.97 -2.81 -1.75
C TYR A 87 -6.20 -3.03 -0.26
N LEU A 88 -7.47 -3.18 0.14
CA LEU A 88 -7.84 -3.41 1.53
C LEU A 88 -7.13 -4.65 2.09
N VAL A 89 -7.17 -5.77 1.35
CA VAL A 89 -6.59 -7.04 1.79
C VAL A 89 -5.07 -7.02 1.74
N GLY A 90 -4.48 -6.62 0.61
CA GLY A 90 -3.03 -6.64 0.40
C GLY A 90 -2.27 -5.76 1.40
N VAL A 91 -2.75 -4.53 1.61
CA VAL A 91 -2.13 -3.60 2.58
C VAL A 91 -2.33 -4.09 4.02
N THR A 92 -3.48 -4.70 4.33
CA THR A 92 -3.71 -5.28 5.66
C THR A 92 -2.76 -6.45 5.95
N ILE A 93 -2.57 -7.35 4.98
CA ILE A 93 -1.62 -8.47 5.09
C ILE A 93 -0.20 -7.94 5.30
N PHE A 94 0.23 -6.98 4.48
CA PHE A 94 1.52 -6.32 4.64
C PHE A 94 1.73 -5.84 6.09
N GLY A 95 0.81 -5.00 6.60
CA GLY A 95 0.94 -4.40 7.92
C GLY A 95 0.95 -5.43 9.04
N PHE A 96 0.14 -6.49 8.93
CA PHE A 96 0.11 -7.56 9.92
C PHE A 96 1.38 -8.41 9.94
N MET A 97 2.08 -8.56 8.82
CA MET A 97 3.35 -9.27 8.75
C MET A 97 4.48 -8.51 9.45
N VAL A 98 4.56 -7.20 9.21
CA VAL A 98 5.69 -6.35 9.68
C VAL A 98 5.48 -5.75 11.07
N ALA A 99 4.25 -5.75 11.58
CA ALA A 99 3.92 -5.13 12.86
C ALA A 99 4.86 -5.50 14.00
N GLY A 100 5.28 -4.49 14.76
CA GLY A 100 6.22 -4.61 15.87
C GLY A 100 7.67 -4.88 15.48
N ARG A 101 7.99 -5.07 14.19
CA ARG A 101 9.33 -5.35 13.68
C ARG A 101 9.66 -4.57 12.39
N PRO A 102 9.43 -3.23 12.35
CA PRO A 102 9.70 -2.44 11.14
C PRO A 102 11.20 -2.35 10.81
N ASP A 103 12.09 -2.65 11.75
CA ASP A 103 13.54 -2.67 11.57
C ASP A 103 14.06 -3.94 10.87
N ASN A 104 13.25 -5.00 10.79
CA ASN A 104 13.60 -6.22 10.07
C ASN A 104 13.44 -6.03 8.56
N ARG A 105 14.51 -5.57 7.91
CA ARG A 105 14.56 -5.31 6.45
C ARG A 105 14.12 -6.49 5.59
N GLY A 106 14.49 -7.72 5.97
CA GLY A 106 14.12 -8.92 5.21
C GLY A 106 12.61 -9.20 5.30
N LEU A 107 12.03 -9.02 6.50
CA LEU A 107 10.60 -9.15 6.70
C LEU A 107 9.81 -8.05 5.99
N VAL A 108 10.29 -6.80 6.04
CA VAL A 108 9.67 -5.68 5.30
C VAL A 108 9.70 -5.95 3.81
N ALA A 109 10.83 -6.40 3.26
CA ALA A 109 10.95 -6.72 1.85
C ALA A 109 9.99 -7.85 1.43
N LEU A 110 9.96 -8.95 2.19
CA LEU A 110 9.04 -10.06 1.96
C LEU A 110 7.58 -9.61 2.04
N ALA A 111 7.24 -8.80 3.04
CA ALA A 111 5.88 -8.30 3.20
C ALA A 111 5.46 -7.40 2.04
N CYS A 112 6.35 -6.56 1.50
CA CYS A 112 6.02 -5.72 0.34
C CYS A 112 5.59 -6.59 -0.85
N VAL A 113 6.36 -7.65 -1.14
CA VAL A 113 6.06 -8.59 -2.23
C VAL A 113 4.76 -9.34 -1.97
N VAL A 114 4.55 -9.84 -0.74
CA VAL A 114 3.33 -10.60 -0.39
C VAL A 114 2.09 -9.70 -0.44
N GLY A 115 2.15 -8.51 0.15
CA GLY A 115 1.02 -7.57 0.18
C GLY A 115 0.62 -7.10 -1.22
N ALA A 116 1.60 -6.68 -2.02
CA ALA A 116 1.38 -6.30 -3.42
C ALA A 116 0.91 -7.49 -4.25
N GLY A 117 1.50 -8.67 -4.07
CA GLY A 117 1.10 -9.86 -4.82
C GLY A 117 -0.32 -10.32 -4.50
N VAL A 118 -0.78 -10.18 -3.25
CA VAL A 118 -2.19 -10.46 -2.93
C VAL A 118 -3.12 -9.43 -3.56
N GLN A 119 -2.79 -8.15 -3.51
CA GLN A 119 -3.59 -7.10 -4.16
C GLN A 119 -3.67 -7.35 -5.67
N ALA A 120 -2.53 -7.52 -6.34
CA ALA A 120 -2.43 -7.75 -7.78
C ALA A 120 -3.13 -9.05 -8.22
N PHE A 121 -3.09 -10.11 -7.39
CA PHE A 121 -3.83 -11.34 -7.67
C PHE A 121 -5.35 -11.15 -7.60
N ILE A 122 -5.84 -10.37 -6.63
CA ILE A 122 -7.26 -10.05 -6.51
C ILE A 122 -7.71 -9.19 -7.68
N GLU A 123 -6.98 -8.14 -8.01
CA GLU A 123 -7.28 -7.25 -9.14
C GLU A 123 -7.26 -8.02 -10.47
N ALA A 124 -6.20 -8.78 -10.76
CA ALA A 124 -6.12 -9.57 -11.98
C ALA A 124 -7.19 -10.67 -12.09
N SER A 125 -7.85 -11.05 -10.98
CA SER A 125 -9.01 -11.95 -11.04
C SER A 125 -10.21 -11.30 -11.74
N ALA A 126 -10.27 -9.96 -11.76
CA ALA A 126 -11.30 -9.23 -12.48
C ALA A 126 -11.22 -9.43 -13.98
N PHE A 127 -10.02 -9.59 -14.56
CA PHE A 127 -9.87 -9.91 -15.98
C PHE A 127 -10.60 -11.19 -16.38
N LEU A 128 -10.65 -12.18 -15.48
CA LEU A 128 -11.32 -13.45 -15.74
C LEU A 128 -12.84 -13.36 -15.60
N ILE A 129 -13.33 -12.43 -14.79
CA ILE A 129 -14.74 -12.33 -14.39
C ILE A 129 -15.49 -11.30 -15.23
N PHE A 130 -14.84 -10.16 -15.51
CA PHE A 130 -15.47 -8.98 -16.11
C PHE A 130 -14.95 -8.68 -17.52
N ALA A 131 -13.67 -8.90 -17.80
CA ALA A 131 -13.08 -8.63 -19.12
C ALA A 131 -13.09 -9.85 -20.07
N GLU A 132 -13.47 -11.03 -19.57
CA GLU A 132 -13.42 -12.31 -20.30
C GLU A 132 -12.05 -12.64 -20.94
N GLU A 133 -10.99 -12.12 -20.32
CA GLU A 133 -9.61 -12.29 -20.78
C GLU A 133 -9.05 -13.67 -20.44
N GLY A 134 -7.96 -14.05 -21.13
CA GLY A 134 -7.31 -15.34 -20.92
C GLY A 134 -6.55 -15.44 -19.59
N LEU A 135 -6.45 -16.64 -19.01
CA LEU A 135 -5.66 -16.90 -17.79
C LEU A 135 -4.22 -16.37 -17.86
N LEU A 136 -3.61 -16.44 -19.04
CA LEU A 136 -2.24 -15.96 -19.25
C LEU A 136 -2.14 -14.44 -19.07
N VAL A 137 -3.16 -13.68 -19.50
CA VAL A 137 -3.24 -12.21 -19.34
C VAL A 137 -3.29 -11.86 -17.86
N ALA A 138 -4.20 -12.49 -17.12
CA ALA A 138 -4.33 -12.30 -15.68
C ALA A 138 -3.03 -12.64 -14.91
N LEU A 139 -2.35 -13.74 -15.29
CA LEU A 139 -1.08 -14.11 -14.67
C LEU A 139 0.04 -13.10 -14.98
N TRP A 140 0.07 -12.54 -16.19
CA TRP A 140 1.04 -11.53 -16.56
C TRP A 140 0.83 -10.21 -15.83
N SER A 141 -0.42 -9.72 -15.75
CA SER A 141 -0.74 -8.53 -14.96
C SER A 141 -0.41 -8.77 -13.48
N ALA A 142 -0.88 -9.86 -12.86
CA ALA A 142 -0.60 -10.16 -11.47
C ALA A 142 0.91 -10.21 -11.16
N THR A 143 1.70 -10.84 -12.04
CA THR A 143 3.15 -10.93 -11.88
C THR A 143 3.83 -9.58 -12.07
N GLY A 144 3.44 -8.84 -13.12
CA GLY A 144 3.96 -7.52 -13.42
C GLY A 144 3.69 -6.52 -12.28
N ASN A 145 2.45 -6.46 -11.81
CA ASN A 145 2.04 -5.60 -10.70
C ASN A 145 2.67 -6.03 -9.38
N THR A 146 2.90 -7.33 -9.14
CA THR A 146 3.72 -7.76 -7.99
C THR A 146 5.14 -7.19 -8.05
N ILE A 147 5.74 -7.10 -9.24
CA ILE A 147 7.09 -6.55 -9.41
C ILE A 147 7.06 -5.02 -9.28
N THR A 148 6.16 -4.32 -9.97
CA THR A 148 6.10 -2.85 -9.93
C THR A 148 5.68 -2.36 -8.55
N HIS A 149 4.58 -2.87 -7.99
CA HIS A 149 4.04 -2.45 -6.69
C HIS A 149 4.86 -3.00 -5.54
N GLY A 150 5.22 -4.29 -5.60
CA GLY A 150 5.87 -4.98 -4.51
C GLY A 150 7.36 -4.71 -4.43
N VAL A 151 8.08 -4.69 -5.55
CA VAL A 151 9.54 -4.57 -5.58
C VAL A 151 9.98 -3.15 -5.87
N ILE A 152 9.58 -2.58 -7.02
CA ILE A 152 10.06 -1.29 -7.49
C ILE A 152 9.55 -0.17 -6.58
N TRP A 153 8.23 -0.11 -6.36
CA TRP A 153 7.58 0.89 -5.52
C TRP A 153 7.29 0.41 -4.11
N GLY A 154 7.61 -0.84 -3.77
CA GLY A 154 7.48 -1.38 -2.42
C GLY A 154 8.85 -1.51 -1.76
N VAL A 155 9.56 -2.61 -2.03
CA VAL A 155 10.84 -2.93 -1.36
C VAL A 155 11.84 -1.79 -1.44
N ILE A 156 12.14 -1.27 -2.64
CA ILE A 156 13.25 -0.32 -2.82
C ILE A 156 13.05 0.94 -1.97
N PRO A 157 11.91 1.68 -2.06
CA PRO A 157 11.68 2.83 -1.20
C PRO A 157 11.58 2.45 0.27
N MET A 158 10.92 1.33 0.61
CA MET A 158 10.68 0.94 2.00
C MET A 158 11.97 0.67 2.79
N LEU A 159 12.98 0.08 2.15
CA LEU A 159 14.30 -0.14 2.76
C LEU A 159 15.01 1.17 3.15
N ILE A 160 14.62 2.29 2.54
CA ILE A 160 15.15 3.63 2.80
C ILE A 160 14.23 4.40 3.76
N LEU A 161 12.93 4.44 3.47
CA LEU A 161 11.96 5.29 4.15
C LEU A 161 11.64 4.81 5.57
N VAL A 162 11.49 3.50 5.78
CA VAL A 162 11.18 2.94 7.11
C VAL A 162 12.22 3.36 8.15
N PRO A 163 13.55 3.11 7.96
CA PRO A 163 14.53 3.51 8.97
C PRO A 163 14.65 5.04 9.12
N LEU A 164 14.39 5.83 8.07
CA LEU A 164 14.47 7.30 8.14
C LEU A 164 13.31 7.92 8.92
N LEU A 165 12.13 7.31 8.85
CA LEU A 165 10.88 7.87 9.36
C LEU A 165 10.36 7.16 10.62
N HIS A 166 10.98 6.05 11.00
CA HIS A 166 10.67 5.31 12.22
C HIS A 166 10.81 6.18 13.47
N GLY A 167 9.76 6.16 14.30
CA GLY A 167 9.56 7.03 15.43
C GLY A 167 9.09 8.45 15.09
N ARG A 168 9.16 8.91 13.83
CA ARG A 168 8.70 10.26 13.45
C ARG A 168 7.22 10.24 13.06
N VAL A 169 6.83 9.34 12.15
CA VAL A 169 5.45 9.20 11.67
C VAL A 169 4.51 8.82 12.80
N GLU A 170 4.92 7.86 13.63
CA GLU A 170 4.14 7.39 14.77
C GLU A 170 3.85 8.53 15.74
N ARG A 171 4.90 9.28 16.13
CA ARG A 171 4.75 10.43 17.04
C ARG A 171 3.86 11.52 16.46
N PHE A 172 4.00 11.82 15.17
CA PHE A 172 3.15 12.80 14.49
C PHE A 172 1.67 12.41 14.53
N LEU A 173 1.38 11.12 14.39
CA LEU A 173 0.01 10.58 14.43
C LEU A 173 -0.46 10.21 15.86
N GLY A 174 0.36 10.46 16.88
CA GLY A 174 0.04 10.19 18.28
C GLY A 174 0.02 8.71 18.65
N TYR A 175 0.87 7.90 18.01
CA TYR A 175 1.14 6.50 18.32
C TYR A 175 2.55 6.33 18.92
N PRO A 176 2.77 5.31 19.77
CA PRO A 176 4.11 4.96 20.22
C PRO A 176 4.92 4.36 19.06
N PRO A 177 6.24 4.62 18.97
CA PRO A 177 7.10 3.96 17.99
C PRO A 177 7.05 2.43 18.13
N GLN A 178 7.00 1.73 17.00
CA GLN A 178 6.92 0.26 17.00
C GLN A 178 8.29 -0.40 16.91
N GLY A 179 8.66 -1.22 17.90
CA GLY A 179 9.87 -2.03 17.85
C GLY A 179 11.15 -1.24 17.52
N GLY A 180 12.28 -1.93 17.36
CA GLY A 180 13.53 -1.34 16.84
C GLY A 180 14.14 -0.18 17.66
N LYS A 181 15.23 0.39 17.12
CA LYS A 181 15.82 1.64 17.62
C LYS A 181 15.21 2.81 16.84
N PRO A 182 14.56 3.78 17.49
CA PRO A 182 14.05 4.98 16.81
C PRO A 182 15.17 5.65 16.01
N ALA A 183 14.82 6.34 14.91
CA ALA A 183 15.79 7.18 14.21
C ALA A 183 16.52 8.08 15.22
N SER A 184 17.86 8.04 15.20
CA SER A 184 18.66 8.83 16.14
C SER A 184 18.23 10.30 16.03
N SER A 185 17.89 10.90 17.17
CA SER A 185 17.68 12.33 17.24
C SER A 185 19.03 13.00 17.03
N GLY A 186 19.40 13.25 15.77
CA GLY A 186 20.59 14.02 15.38
C GLY A 186 20.50 15.52 15.74
N LEU A 187 19.81 15.83 16.83
CA LEU A 187 19.73 17.15 17.45
C LEU A 187 20.03 16.93 18.94
N SER A 188 21.31 16.77 19.24
CA SER A 188 21.91 17.03 20.55
C SER A 188 22.68 18.34 20.45
#